data_AF-A0A519S181-F1
#
_entry.id   AF-A0A519S181-F1
#
_cell.length_a   1.000
_cell.length_b   1.000
_cell.length_c   1.000
_cell.angle_alpha   90.00
_cell.angle_beta   90.00
_cell.angle_gamma   90.00
#
_symmetry.space_group_name_H-M   'P 1'
#
loop_
_entity.id
_entity.type
_entity.pdbx_description
1 polymer ?
#
loop_
_entity_poly.entity_id
_entity_poly.type
_entity_poly.pdbx_seq_one_letter_code
_entity_poly.pdbx_strand_id
1 'polypeptide(L)'
;CSSCRRRQLLHYFGEHLDKDCGFCDNCRHPKEKFNGTEHVGLALRAVVQTEARFGLDHIAQVLLGLRNPHIDSYGHDGLPVYGQGKALSGDMQVWLSVLRQCLLNGLLAKDIDAIGLIHITDNGIDFIENPVPMTLIKDHDFEAEMQEEEDEEKTQQAAGHDEALFTQLKELRKQVAKQKNLPPYVLFQDPSLKEMATTYPQSLHELTHISGVGQGKAQKFGAPFVAAIKKYVEDNEIETAADVIIKSTVNRSKLKIYIIQQIDKKMDLTGIARSQGITMADLMEEIEHICYSGTRLNLAYYIQDVVDEDKQEEIYDYFMTATTDNIAAAVLALGADDFSEEEVRLVRIKFLSEVAN
;
A
#
# COMPACT_ATOMS: atom_id res chain seq x y z
N CYS A 1 -12.24 -25.56 3.70
CA CYS A 1 -13.29 -24.93 2.86
C CYS A 1 -12.60 -24.05 1.81
N SER A 2 -12.64 -24.42 0.53
CA SER A 2 -11.89 -23.77 -0.57
C SER A 2 -12.80 -23.17 -1.64
N SER A 3 -13.98 -22.67 -1.28
CA SER A 3 -14.85 -21.98 -2.23
C SER A 3 -14.44 -20.52 -2.39
N CYS A 4 -14.50 -19.99 -3.62
CA CYS A 4 -14.41 -18.57 -3.92
C CYS A 4 -15.08 -17.65 -2.87
N ARG A 5 -14.31 -16.74 -2.27
CA ARG A 5 -14.81 -15.81 -1.23
C ARG A 5 -15.97 -14.95 -1.72
N ARG A 6 -15.88 -14.45 -2.94
CA ARG A 6 -16.94 -13.63 -3.55
C ARG A 6 -18.25 -14.39 -3.65
N ARG A 7 -18.19 -15.66 -4.03
CA ARG A 7 -19.38 -16.51 -4.11
C ARG A 7 -19.98 -16.80 -2.72
N GLN A 8 -19.15 -16.99 -1.70
CA GLN A 8 -19.65 -17.11 -0.32
C GLN A 8 -20.37 -15.85 0.15
N LEU A 9 -19.80 -14.67 -0.13
CA LEU A 9 -20.41 -13.37 0.20
C LEU A 9 -21.73 -13.18 -0.53
N LEU A 10 -21.77 -13.44 -1.84
CA LEU A 10 -23.00 -13.32 -2.63
C LEU A 10 -24.09 -14.28 -2.13
N HIS A 11 -23.73 -15.52 -1.85
CA HIS A 11 -24.64 -16.53 -1.32
C HIS A 11 -25.24 -16.10 0.02
N TYR A 12 -24.46 -15.43 0.89
CA TYR A 12 -24.97 -14.88 2.15
C TYR A 12 -26.08 -13.83 1.94
N PHE A 13 -26.00 -13.04 0.86
CA PHE A 13 -27.00 -12.05 0.49
C PHE A 13 -28.09 -12.57 -0.47
N GLY A 14 -28.11 -13.89 -0.73
CA GLY A 14 -29.08 -14.51 -1.64
C GLY A 14 -28.79 -14.30 -3.13
N GLU A 15 -27.61 -13.79 -3.48
CA GLU A 15 -27.15 -13.67 -4.85
C GLU A 15 -26.32 -14.89 -5.26
N HIS A 16 -26.49 -15.37 -6.49
CA HIS A 16 -25.76 -16.54 -7.00
C HIS A 16 -24.70 -16.12 -8.01
N LEU A 17 -23.52 -16.75 -7.91
CA LEU A 17 -22.44 -16.59 -8.87
C LEU A 17 -22.15 -17.96 -9.50
N ASP A 18 -22.41 -18.09 -10.80
CA ASP A 18 -22.32 -19.37 -11.51
C ASP A 18 -20.88 -19.91 -11.64
N LYS A 19 -19.90 -19.01 -11.63
CA LYS A 19 -18.48 -19.34 -11.71
C LYS A 19 -17.69 -18.66 -10.61
N ASP A 20 -16.63 -19.31 -10.16
CA ASP A 20 -15.64 -18.72 -9.26
C ASP A 20 -15.13 -17.39 -9.82
N CYS A 21 -14.91 -16.41 -8.94
CA CYS A 21 -14.57 -15.07 -9.40
C CYS A 21 -13.20 -14.98 -10.08
N GLY A 22 -12.30 -15.96 -9.93
CA GLY A 22 -11.00 -15.97 -10.59
C GLY A 22 -9.96 -15.01 -10.01
N PHE A 23 -10.36 -14.04 -9.17
CA PHE A 23 -9.46 -12.99 -8.68
C PHE A 23 -9.32 -12.94 -7.15
N CYS A 24 -10.12 -13.67 -6.38
CA CYS A 24 -9.92 -13.74 -4.93
C CYS A 24 -8.77 -14.70 -4.60
N ASP A 25 -8.17 -14.53 -3.43
CA ASP A 25 -7.15 -15.42 -2.85
C ASP A 25 -7.49 -16.91 -3.01
N ASN A 26 -8.71 -17.35 -2.65
CA ASN A 26 -9.14 -18.74 -2.82
C ASN A 26 -9.18 -19.23 -4.29
N CYS A 27 -9.34 -18.33 -5.25
CA CYS A 27 -9.35 -18.65 -6.69
C CYS A 27 -7.95 -18.62 -7.29
N ARG A 28 -7.11 -17.69 -6.82
CA ARG A 28 -5.72 -17.51 -7.28
C ARG A 28 -4.80 -18.61 -6.76
N HIS A 29 -5.05 -19.12 -5.56
CA HIS A 29 -4.28 -20.18 -4.92
C HIS A 29 -5.21 -21.39 -4.67
N PRO A 30 -5.59 -22.14 -5.73
CA PRO A 30 -6.46 -23.30 -5.59
C PRO A 30 -5.74 -24.38 -4.79
N LYS A 31 -6.25 -24.65 -3.59
CA LYS A 31 -5.63 -25.59 -2.65
C LYS A 31 -5.61 -27.02 -3.20
N GLU A 32 -4.47 -27.71 -3.06
CA GLU A 32 -4.32 -29.12 -3.45
C GLU A 32 -5.35 -29.97 -2.68
N LYS A 33 -6.06 -30.84 -3.41
CA LYS A 33 -7.10 -31.71 -2.87
C LYS A 33 -6.63 -33.15 -2.92
N PHE A 34 -6.93 -33.93 -1.89
CA PHE A 34 -6.65 -35.37 -1.86
C PHE A 34 -7.85 -36.16 -1.33
N ASN A 35 -7.88 -37.46 -1.63
CA ASN A 35 -8.87 -38.35 -1.04
C ASN A 35 -8.53 -38.57 0.44
N GLY A 36 -9.31 -37.97 1.33
CA GLY A 36 -9.07 -38.02 2.77
C GLY A 36 -10.01 -38.95 3.53
N THR A 37 -10.81 -39.76 2.84
CA THR A 37 -11.81 -40.66 3.45
C THR A 37 -11.20 -41.52 4.56
N GLU A 38 -10.04 -42.13 4.29
CA GLU A 38 -9.32 -42.96 5.26
C GLU A 38 -8.77 -42.15 6.44
N HIS A 39 -8.30 -40.92 6.16
CA HIS A 39 -7.77 -40.01 7.17
C HIS A 39 -8.88 -39.57 8.15
N VAL A 40 -10.06 -39.23 7.62
CA VAL A 40 -11.24 -38.87 8.41
C VAL A 40 -11.67 -40.05 9.27
N GLY A 41 -11.81 -41.24 8.68
CA GLY A 41 -12.22 -42.43 9.43
C GLY A 41 -11.27 -42.75 10.58
N LEU A 42 -9.95 -42.63 10.36
CA LEU A 42 -8.96 -42.86 11.40
C LEU A 42 -9.00 -41.76 12.48
N ALA A 43 -9.13 -40.49 12.09
CA ALA A 43 -9.24 -39.37 13.01
C ALA A 43 -10.47 -39.47 13.93
N LEU A 44 -11.63 -39.81 13.37
CA LEU A 44 -12.87 -39.99 14.13
C LEU A 44 -12.76 -41.17 15.11
N ARG A 45 -12.18 -42.30 14.68
CA ARG A 45 -11.91 -43.44 15.59
C ARG A 45 -10.98 -43.05 16.74
N ALA A 46 -9.98 -42.20 16.50
CA ALA A 46 -9.10 -41.72 17.56
C ALA A 46 -9.84 -40.83 18.56
N VAL A 47 -10.75 -39.95 18.12
CA VAL A 47 -11.61 -39.17 19.03
C VAL A 47 -12.47 -40.09 19.90
N VAL A 48 -13.07 -41.13 19.32
CA VAL A 48 -13.88 -42.10 20.07
C VAL A 48 -13.05 -42.91 21.07
N GLN A 49 -11.89 -43.43 20.66
CA GLN A 49 -11.03 -44.27 21.51
C GLN A 49 -10.35 -43.49 22.65
N THR A 50 -10.26 -42.16 22.53
CA THR A 50 -9.79 -41.25 23.59
C THR A 50 -10.94 -40.69 24.43
N GLU A 51 -12.12 -41.30 24.34
CA GLU A 51 -13.36 -40.94 25.07
C GLU A 51 -13.83 -39.50 24.84
N ALA A 52 -13.43 -38.85 23.74
CA ALA A 52 -13.79 -37.46 23.40
C ALA A 52 -13.45 -36.43 24.50
N ARG A 53 -12.35 -36.65 25.24
CA ARG A 53 -11.93 -35.79 26.38
C ARG A 53 -10.75 -34.88 26.09
N PHE A 54 -10.34 -34.77 24.83
CA PHE A 54 -9.09 -34.07 24.47
C PHE A 54 -9.28 -33.15 23.27
N GLY A 55 -8.38 -32.16 23.15
CA GLY A 55 -8.34 -31.25 22.01
C GLY A 55 -7.58 -31.81 20.81
N LEU A 56 -7.60 -31.06 19.71
CA LEU A 56 -7.05 -31.45 18.40
C LEU A 56 -5.59 -31.92 18.46
N ASP A 57 -4.74 -31.19 19.21
CA ASP A 57 -3.30 -31.48 19.30
C ASP A 57 -3.01 -32.84 19.90
N HIS A 58 -3.76 -33.22 20.95
CA HIS A 58 -3.58 -34.52 21.60
C HIS A 58 -4.01 -35.66 20.67
N ILE A 59 -5.13 -35.50 19.96
CA ILE A 59 -5.60 -36.50 19.00
C ILE A 59 -4.59 -36.67 17.87
N ALA A 60 -4.03 -35.58 17.34
CA ALA A 60 -2.98 -35.63 16.34
C ALA A 60 -1.72 -36.34 16.86
N GLN A 61 -1.33 -36.09 18.12
CA GLN A 61 -0.19 -36.77 18.76
C GLN A 61 -0.42 -38.28 18.98
N VAL A 62 -1.63 -38.69 19.35
CA VAL A 62 -2.03 -40.11 19.44
C VAL A 62 -1.92 -40.77 18.05
N LEU A 63 -2.49 -40.15 17.02
CA LEU A 63 -2.44 -40.66 15.64
C LEU A 63 -1.00 -40.79 15.13
N LEU A 64 -0.13 -39.86 15.49
CA LEU A 64 1.29 -39.89 15.18
C LEU A 64 2.13 -40.73 16.15
N GLY A 65 1.53 -41.37 17.15
CA GLY A 65 2.26 -42.21 18.10
C GLY A 65 3.39 -41.45 18.82
N LEU A 66 3.17 -40.17 19.10
CA LEU A 66 4.08 -39.32 19.87
C LEU A 66 3.81 -39.56 21.35
N ARG A 67 4.87 -39.52 22.17
CA ARG A 67 4.74 -39.64 23.63
C ARG A 67 4.62 -38.27 24.27
N ASN A 68 3.70 -38.15 25.23
CA ASN A 68 3.58 -36.99 26.09
C ASN A 68 3.02 -37.43 27.47
N PRO A 69 3.11 -36.59 28.52
CA PRO A 69 2.62 -36.95 29.86
C PRO A 69 1.14 -37.35 29.92
N HIS A 70 0.28 -36.76 29.08
CA HIS A 70 -1.14 -37.12 29.00
C HIS A 70 -1.34 -38.49 28.32
N ILE A 71 -0.62 -38.79 27.25
CA ILE A 71 -0.71 -40.08 26.55
C ILE A 71 -0.32 -41.23 27.49
N ASP A 72 0.79 -41.06 28.22
CA ASP A 72 1.24 -42.06 29.20
C ASP A 72 0.26 -42.19 30.38
N SER A 73 -0.26 -41.07 30.89
CA SER A 73 -1.17 -41.08 32.06
C SER A 73 -2.53 -41.72 31.76
N TYR A 74 -3.04 -41.55 30.54
CA TYR A 74 -4.33 -42.10 30.11
C TYR A 74 -4.21 -43.43 29.36
N GLY A 75 -2.98 -43.98 29.22
CA GLY A 75 -2.74 -45.27 28.55
C GLY A 75 -3.06 -45.25 27.05
N HIS A 76 -2.97 -44.08 26.42
CA HIS A 76 -3.30 -43.93 25.00
C HIS A 76 -2.27 -44.56 24.06
N ASP A 77 -1.08 -44.86 24.57
CA ASP A 77 -0.04 -45.61 23.88
C ASP A 77 -0.44 -47.09 23.62
N GLY A 78 -1.41 -47.60 24.38
CA GLY A 78 -1.99 -48.93 24.18
C GLY A 78 -3.20 -48.98 23.24
N LEU A 79 -3.68 -47.83 22.74
CA LEU A 79 -4.85 -47.80 21.86
C LEU A 79 -4.53 -48.34 20.46
N PRO A 80 -5.45 -49.07 19.80
CA PRO A 80 -5.25 -49.54 18.44
C PRO A 80 -4.87 -48.42 17.47
N VAL A 81 -5.47 -47.23 17.58
CA VAL A 81 -5.20 -46.08 16.69
C VAL A 81 -3.84 -45.43 16.92
N TYR A 82 -3.13 -45.77 17.99
CA TYR A 82 -1.87 -45.13 18.35
C TYR A 82 -0.80 -45.36 17.28
N GLY A 83 -0.28 -44.28 16.70
CA GLY A 83 0.74 -44.33 15.66
C GLY A 83 0.27 -44.81 14.28
N GLN A 84 -1.00 -45.22 14.11
CA GLN A 84 -1.53 -45.66 12.81
C GLN A 84 -1.51 -44.53 11.77
N GLY A 85 -1.61 -43.27 12.22
CA GLY A 85 -1.59 -42.11 11.36
C GLY A 85 -0.30 -41.97 10.56
N LYS A 86 0.83 -42.49 11.06
CA LYS A 86 2.12 -42.45 10.35
C LYS A 86 2.10 -43.12 8.98
N ALA A 87 1.27 -44.14 8.80
CA ALA A 87 1.16 -44.87 7.54
C ALA A 87 0.50 -44.03 6.43
N LEU A 88 -0.36 -43.08 6.82
CA LEU A 88 -1.06 -42.18 5.89
C LEU A 88 -0.31 -40.84 5.74
N SER A 89 0.11 -40.26 6.86
CA SER A 89 0.96 -39.07 6.90
C SER A 89 1.72 -38.98 8.22
N GLY A 90 3.04 -38.79 8.15
CA GLY A 90 3.88 -38.54 9.32
C GLY A 90 3.84 -37.09 9.83
N ASP A 91 3.09 -36.21 9.17
CA ASP A 91 3.05 -34.78 9.45
C ASP A 91 1.88 -34.42 10.40
N MET A 92 2.20 -33.73 11.49
CA MET A 92 1.22 -33.27 12.49
C MET A 92 0.24 -32.25 11.92
N GLN A 93 0.69 -31.38 11.02
CA GLN A 93 -0.17 -30.34 10.45
C GLN A 93 -1.26 -30.94 9.56
N VAL A 94 -0.96 -32.02 8.84
CA VAL A 94 -1.95 -32.77 8.08
C VAL A 94 -3.05 -33.29 9.00
N TRP A 95 -2.71 -33.90 10.13
CA TRP A 95 -3.70 -34.42 11.08
C TRP A 95 -4.53 -33.32 11.74
N LEU A 96 -3.90 -32.20 12.10
CA LEU A 96 -4.62 -31.03 12.61
C LEU A 96 -5.60 -30.46 11.57
N SER A 97 -5.21 -30.45 10.29
CA SER A 97 -6.08 -30.01 9.20
C SER A 97 -7.24 -30.96 8.95
N VAL A 98 -6.98 -32.27 8.97
CA VAL A 98 -8.02 -33.32 8.87
C VAL A 98 -9.06 -33.11 9.99
N LEU A 99 -8.62 -32.98 11.24
CA LEU A 99 -9.52 -32.78 12.37
C LEU A 99 -10.29 -31.44 12.29
N ARG A 100 -9.65 -30.35 11.86
CA ARG A 100 -10.32 -29.07 11.58
C ARG A 100 -11.38 -29.20 10.48
N GLN A 101 -11.09 -29.96 9.43
CA GLN A 101 -12.05 -30.21 8.37
C GLN A 101 -13.20 -31.12 8.82
N CYS A 102 -12.96 -32.06 9.75
CA CYS A 102 -14.03 -32.83 10.38
C CYS A 102 -14.98 -31.94 11.19
N LEU A 103 -14.45 -30.95 11.93
CA LEU A 103 -15.26 -29.94 12.62
C LEU A 103 -16.11 -29.11 11.63
N LEU A 104 -15.51 -28.65 10.53
CA LEU A 104 -16.21 -27.83 9.53
C LEU A 104 -17.32 -28.59 8.80
N ASN A 105 -17.16 -29.90 8.61
CA ASN A 105 -18.16 -30.76 7.98
C ASN A 105 -19.16 -31.36 8.98
N GLY A 106 -19.11 -30.92 10.25
CA GLY A 106 -20.06 -31.36 11.29
C GLY A 106 -19.92 -32.82 11.71
N LEU A 107 -18.78 -33.46 11.43
CA LEU A 107 -18.44 -34.82 11.90
C LEU A 107 -17.89 -34.80 13.33
N LEU A 108 -17.29 -33.67 13.71
CA LEU A 108 -16.88 -33.35 15.07
C LEU A 108 -17.54 -32.04 15.48
N ALA A 109 -17.69 -31.82 16.77
CA ALA A 109 -18.12 -30.56 17.35
C ALA A 109 -17.25 -30.18 18.54
N LYS A 110 -17.18 -28.88 18.84
CA LYS A 110 -16.53 -28.38 20.05
C LYS A 110 -17.54 -28.40 21.19
N ASP A 111 -17.08 -28.77 22.37
CA ASP A 111 -17.86 -28.57 23.58
C ASP A 111 -17.93 -27.05 23.88
N ILE A 112 -19.14 -26.56 24.17
CA ILE A 112 -19.42 -25.15 24.44
C ILE A 112 -19.11 -24.82 25.91
N ASP A 113 -19.21 -25.82 26.80
CA ASP A 113 -19.03 -25.67 28.24
C ASP A 113 -17.59 -26.00 28.67
N ALA A 114 -16.87 -26.85 27.92
CA ALA A 114 -15.46 -27.18 28.15
C ALA A 114 -14.55 -26.60 27.07
N ILE A 115 -13.74 -25.59 27.42
CA ILE A 115 -12.85 -24.90 26.49
C ILE A 115 -11.88 -25.87 25.80
N GLY A 116 -12.07 -26.04 24.48
CA GLY A 116 -11.09 -26.70 23.61
C GLY A 116 -11.24 -28.21 23.43
N LEU A 117 -12.23 -28.85 24.05
CA LEU A 117 -12.51 -30.27 23.84
C LEU A 117 -13.33 -30.50 22.57
N ILE A 118 -13.05 -31.62 21.90
CA ILE A 118 -13.81 -32.04 20.71
C ILE A 118 -14.53 -33.35 21.01
N HIS A 119 -15.79 -33.42 20.58
CA HIS A 119 -16.60 -34.63 20.64
C HIS A 119 -17.09 -35.02 19.25
N ILE A 120 -17.42 -36.30 19.10
CA ILE A 120 -17.99 -36.85 17.87
C ILE A 120 -19.48 -36.54 17.79
N THR A 121 -19.97 -36.22 16.60
CA THR A 121 -21.41 -36.02 16.33
C THR A 121 -22.03 -37.32 15.81
N ASP A 122 -23.37 -37.38 15.75
CA ASP A 122 -24.07 -38.53 15.13
C ASP A 122 -23.62 -38.74 13.68
N ASN A 123 -23.39 -37.67 12.92
CA ASN A 123 -22.84 -37.73 11.56
C ASN A 123 -21.41 -38.30 11.53
N GLY A 124 -20.61 -38.03 12.55
CA GLY A 124 -19.27 -38.61 12.69
C GLY A 124 -19.33 -40.10 12.99
N ILE A 125 -20.27 -40.54 13.82
CA ILE A 125 -20.49 -41.96 14.11
C ILE A 125 -20.95 -42.69 12.84
N ASP A 126 -21.95 -42.14 12.14
CA ASP A 126 -22.43 -42.70 10.86
C ASP A 126 -21.30 -42.77 9.82
N PHE A 127 -20.41 -41.78 9.75
CA PHE A 127 -19.26 -41.84 8.86
C PHE A 127 -18.28 -42.99 9.20
N ILE A 128 -18.12 -43.35 10.47
CA ILE A 128 -17.28 -44.49 10.86
C ILE A 128 -17.91 -45.81 10.38
N GLU A 129 -19.24 -45.95 10.48
CA GLU A 129 -19.98 -47.16 10.10
C GLU A 129 -20.17 -47.26 8.58
N ASN A 130 -20.47 -46.13 7.93
CA ASN A 130 -20.78 -45.99 6.51
C ASN A 130 -19.91 -44.90 5.88
N PRO A 131 -18.62 -45.16 5.61
CA PRO A 131 -17.70 -44.15 5.10
C PRO A 131 -18.09 -43.69 3.69
N VAL A 132 -18.41 -42.41 3.57
CA VAL A 132 -18.70 -41.74 2.30
C VAL A 132 -17.42 -41.13 1.73
N PRO A 133 -17.15 -41.22 0.41
CA PRO A 133 -15.98 -40.60 -0.20
C PRO A 133 -15.89 -39.10 0.13
N MET A 134 -14.81 -38.71 0.79
CA MET A 134 -14.57 -37.34 1.22
C MET A 134 -13.25 -36.81 0.67
N THR A 135 -13.33 -35.71 -0.07
CA THR A 135 -12.16 -34.97 -0.54
C THR A 135 -11.76 -33.96 0.53
N LEU A 136 -10.52 -34.05 0.99
CA LEU A 136 -9.93 -33.08 1.91
C LEU A 136 -9.02 -32.14 1.15
N ILE A 137 -8.84 -30.97 1.75
CA ILE A 137 -7.88 -29.98 1.30
C ILE A 137 -6.57 -30.24 2.05
N LYS A 138 -5.47 -30.34 1.33
CA LYS A 138 -4.14 -30.40 1.96
C LYS A 138 -3.88 -29.04 2.60
N ASP A 139 -3.64 -29.02 3.92
CA ASP A 139 -3.09 -27.80 4.53
C ASP A 139 -1.66 -27.69 4.04
N HIS A 140 -1.34 -26.54 3.46
CA HIS A 140 0.03 -26.18 3.20
C HIS A 140 0.54 -25.36 4.38
N ASP A 141 1.82 -25.55 4.64
CA ASP A 141 2.60 -24.90 5.66
C ASP A 141 2.46 -23.38 5.50
N PHE A 142 1.86 -22.72 6.49
CA PHE A 142 1.75 -21.26 6.51
C PHE A 142 3.15 -20.62 6.44
N GLU A 143 4.21 -21.33 6.85
CA GLU A 143 5.59 -20.87 6.69
C GLU A 143 6.05 -20.97 5.23
N ALA A 144 5.67 -22.02 4.49
CA ALA A 144 5.99 -22.15 3.06
C ALA A 144 5.14 -21.22 2.18
N GLU A 145 3.87 -20.93 2.54
CA GLU A 145 3.10 -19.86 1.90
C GLU A 145 3.66 -18.48 2.26
N MET A 146 4.13 -18.24 3.50
CA MET A 146 4.89 -17.03 3.79
C MET A 146 6.19 -16.96 2.99
N GLN A 147 6.82 -18.08 2.70
CA GLN A 147 8.11 -18.15 2.00
C GLN A 147 7.95 -18.11 0.48
N GLU A 148 6.86 -18.67 -0.07
CA GLU A 148 6.44 -18.57 -1.47
C GLU A 148 5.73 -17.23 -1.73
N GLU A 149 5.00 -16.64 -0.78
CA GLU A 149 4.58 -15.23 -0.84
C GLU A 149 5.81 -14.34 -0.70
N GLU A 150 6.80 -14.65 0.14
CA GLU A 150 8.08 -13.93 0.17
C GLU A 150 8.89 -14.15 -1.13
N ASP A 151 8.82 -15.31 -1.78
CA ASP A 151 9.58 -15.64 -3.00
C ASP A 151 8.85 -15.17 -4.29
N GLU A 152 7.52 -15.20 -4.32
CA GLU A 152 6.68 -14.58 -5.35
C GLU A 152 6.62 -13.05 -5.15
N GLU A 153 6.65 -12.52 -3.91
CA GLU A 153 6.95 -11.10 -3.64
C GLU A 153 8.39 -10.78 -4.06
N LYS A 154 9.39 -11.64 -3.82
CA LYS A 154 10.75 -11.41 -4.34
C LYS A 154 10.80 -11.41 -5.88
N THR A 155 9.93 -12.16 -6.55
CA THR A 155 9.92 -12.28 -8.02
C THR A 155 8.99 -11.26 -8.70
N GLN A 156 7.93 -10.77 -8.03
CA GLN A 156 7.02 -9.72 -8.54
C GLN A 156 7.27 -8.32 -7.93
N GLN A 157 8.02 -8.20 -6.84
CA GLN A 157 8.39 -6.93 -6.18
C GLN A 157 9.91 -6.68 -6.21
N ALA A 158 10.60 -7.11 -7.27
CA ALA A 158 11.93 -6.59 -7.64
C ALA A 158 11.87 -5.12 -8.13
N ALA A 159 10.99 -4.31 -7.55
CA ALA A 159 10.84 -2.89 -7.83
C ALA A 159 10.42 -2.14 -6.56
N GLY A 160 11.40 -1.57 -5.84
CA GLY A 160 11.21 -0.22 -5.32
C GLY A 160 11.55 0.08 -3.85
N HIS A 161 11.95 -0.86 -3.00
CA HIS A 161 12.29 -0.54 -1.60
C HIS A 161 13.74 -0.84 -1.24
N ASP A 162 14.33 0.05 -0.44
CA ASP A 162 15.72 -0.05 -0.01
C ASP A 162 15.87 -1.01 1.18
N GLU A 163 16.50 -2.16 0.93
CA GLU A 163 16.72 -3.21 1.93
C GLU A 163 17.60 -2.75 3.10
N ALA A 164 18.56 -1.86 2.85
CA ALA A 164 19.47 -1.36 3.89
C ALA A 164 18.73 -0.41 4.83
N LEU A 165 17.90 0.50 4.29
CA LEU A 165 17.03 1.34 5.11
C LEU A 165 15.99 0.51 5.87
N PHE A 166 15.37 -0.47 5.22
CA PHE A 166 14.38 -1.35 5.87
C PHE A 166 14.98 -2.08 7.08
N THR A 167 16.20 -2.59 6.95
CA THR A 167 16.91 -3.26 8.05
C THR A 167 17.21 -2.30 9.21
N GLN A 168 17.62 -1.07 8.90
CA GLN A 168 17.84 -0.04 9.92
C GLN A 168 16.55 0.35 10.66
N LEU A 169 15.43 0.50 9.93
CA LEU A 169 14.14 0.81 10.52
C LEU A 169 13.58 -0.34 11.37
N LYS A 170 13.85 -1.60 10.99
CA LYS A 170 13.51 -2.78 11.81
C LYS A 170 14.25 -2.77 13.15
N GLU A 171 15.54 -2.43 13.15
CA GLU A 171 16.33 -2.36 14.37
C GLU A 171 15.90 -1.18 15.24
N LEU A 172 15.65 -0.01 14.64
CA LEU A 172 15.10 1.15 15.32
C LEU A 172 13.76 0.85 15.99
N ARG A 173 12.87 0.12 15.30
CA ARG A 173 11.60 -0.33 15.87
C ARG A 173 11.79 -1.18 17.11
N LYS A 174 12.73 -2.12 17.13
CA LYS A 174 13.03 -2.93 18.31
C LYS A 174 13.53 -2.06 19.47
N GLN A 175 14.40 -1.09 19.18
CA GLN A 175 14.94 -0.18 20.19
C GLN A 175 13.86 0.69 20.82
N VAL A 176 13.01 1.34 20.00
CA VAL A 176 11.93 2.20 20.49
C VAL A 176 10.85 1.38 21.22
N ALA A 177 10.54 0.18 20.73
CA ALA A 177 9.63 -0.76 21.39
C ALA A 177 10.12 -1.15 22.79
N LYS A 178 11.41 -1.46 22.93
CA LYS A 178 12.05 -1.78 24.22
C LYS A 178 12.03 -0.59 25.17
N GLN A 179 12.32 0.63 24.69
CA GLN A 179 12.26 1.84 25.54
C GLN A 179 10.86 2.15 26.05
N LYS A 180 9.82 1.83 25.27
CA LYS A 180 8.42 2.08 25.62
C LYS A 180 7.73 0.89 26.28
N ASN A 181 8.42 -0.24 26.48
CA ASN A 181 7.86 -1.51 26.95
C ASN A 181 6.63 -1.96 26.14
N LEU A 182 6.69 -1.82 24.82
CA LEU A 182 5.64 -2.25 23.89
C LEU A 182 6.17 -3.33 22.95
N PRO A 183 5.33 -4.26 22.47
CA PRO A 183 5.73 -5.18 21.40
C PRO A 183 6.07 -4.42 20.09
N PRO A 184 7.11 -4.81 19.33
CA PRO A 184 7.56 -4.08 18.14
C PRO A 184 6.47 -3.84 17.09
N TYR A 185 5.60 -4.83 16.85
CA TYR A 185 4.52 -4.75 15.87
C TYR A 185 3.47 -3.67 16.19
N VAL A 186 3.40 -3.21 17.44
CA VAL A 186 2.43 -2.18 17.88
C VAL A 186 2.82 -0.80 17.34
N LEU A 187 4.12 -0.55 17.14
CA LEU A 187 4.64 0.72 16.64
C LEU A 187 4.32 0.88 15.15
N PHE A 188 4.98 0.07 14.32
CA PHE A 188 4.80 0.01 12.87
C PHE A 188 4.86 -1.44 12.42
N GLN A 189 3.93 -1.85 11.57
CA GLN A 189 3.95 -3.19 10.97
C GLN A 189 4.99 -3.24 9.85
N ASP A 190 5.44 -4.44 9.48
CA ASP A 190 6.44 -4.63 8.43
C ASP A 190 6.04 -3.98 7.09
N PRO A 191 4.77 -4.02 6.63
CA PRO A 191 4.33 -3.30 5.44
C PRO A 191 4.59 -1.78 5.52
N SER A 192 4.29 -1.16 6.66
CA SER A 192 4.54 0.27 6.87
C SER A 192 6.03 0.61 6.84
N LEU A 193 6.89 -0.27 7.36
CA LEU A 193 8.34 -0.06 7.31
C LEU A 193 8.91 -0.23 5.89
N LYS A 194 8.39 -1.18 5.11
CA LYS A 194 8.75 -1.35 3.69
C LYS A 194 8.34 -0.10 2.89
N GLU A 195 7.14 0.42 3.12
CA GLU A 195 6.65 1.64 2.46
C GLU A 195 7.47 2.88 2.86
N MET A 196 7.90 3.01 4.12
CA MET A 196 8.85 4.04 4.54
C MET A 196 10.20 3.91 3.82
N ALA A 197 10.68 2.69 3.60
CA ALA A 197 11.91 2.41 2.85
C ALA A 197 11.78 2.58 1.32
N THR A 198 10.56 2.80 0.83
CA THR A 198 10.25 3.08 -0.59
C THR A 198 10.11 4.58 -0.82
N THR A 199 9.37 5.26 0.07
CA THR A 199 8.92 6.65 -0.10
C THR A 199 9.81 7.67 0.62
N TYR A 200 10.69 7.21 1.51
CA TYR A 200 11.62 8.04 2.28
C TYR A 200 10.96 9.26 2.96
N PRO A 201 9.91 9.08 3.79
CA PRO A 201 9.22 10.19 4.42
C PRO A 201 10.16 10.98 5.36
N GLN A 202 10.36 12.26 5.08
CA GLN A 202 11.25 13.14 5.82
C GLN A 202 10.51 14.08 6.79
N SER A 203 9.18 14.02 6.83
CA SER A 203 8.35 14.77 7.78
C SER A 203 7.34 13.89 8.49
N LEU A 204 6.90 14.32 9.68
CA LEU A 204 5.82 13.64 10.41
C LEU A 204 4.52 13.62 9.60
N HIS A 205 4.30 14.61 8.75
CA HIS A 205 3.13 14.69 7.88
C HIS A 205 3.19 13.62 6.77
N GLU A 206 4.32 13.49 6.08
CA GLU A 206 4.52 12.42 5.09
C GLU A 206 4.40 11.04 5.73
N LEU A 207 4.90 10.88 6.96
CA LEU A 207 4.75 9.63 7.70
C LEU A 207 3.28 9.24 7.90
N THR A 208 2.34 10.20 7.99
CA THR A 208 0.90 9.91 8.10
C THR A 208 0.24 9.44 6.80
N HIS A 209 0.91 9.59 5.66
CA HIS A 209 0.44 9.09 4.37
C HIS A 209 0.82 7.63 4.14
N ILE A 210 1.68 7.06 5.00
CA ILE A 210 2.08 5.67 4.98
C ILE A 210 0.94 4.77 5.47
N SER A 211 0.67 3.69 4.75
CA SER A 211 -0.35 2.72 5.11
C SER A 211 -0.07 2.11 6.50
N GLY A 212 -1.07 2.18 7.39
CA GLY A 212 -0.96 1.70 8.77
C GLY A 212 -0.39 2.71 9.78
N VAL A 213 -0.01 3.91 9.33
CA VAL A 213 0.49 5.00 10.19
C VAL A 213 -0.56 6.11 10.36
N GLY A 214 -1.42 5.95 11.36
CA GLY A 214 -2.35 7.03 11.74
C GLY A 214 -1.64 8.21 12.42
N GLN A 215 -2.27 9.39 12.44
CA GLN A 215 -1.75 10.61 13.08
C GLN A 215 -1.26 10.38 14.52
N GLY A 216 -2.00 9.60 15.31
CA GLY A 216 -1.62 9.29 16.69
C GLY A 216 -0.33 8.48 16.82
N LYS A 217 -0.04 7.58 15.87
CA LYS A 217 1.21 6.80 15.84
C LYS A 217 2.37 7.65 15.33
N ALA A 218 2.14 8.44 14.29
CA ALA A 218 3.14 9.37 13.76
C ALA A 218 3.61 10.37 14.81
N GLN A 219 2.69 10.99 15.57
CA GLN A 219 3.07 11.94 16.62
C GLN A 219 3.80 11.28 17.80
N LYS A 220 3.37 10.08 18.22
CA LYS A 220 3.93 9.41 19.41
C LYS A 220 5.25 8.68 19.14
N PHE A 221 5.42 8.11 17.94
CA PHE A 221 6.53 7.21 17.62
C PHE A 221 7.30 7.61 16.36
N GLY A 222 6.80 8.54 15.54
CA GLY A 222 7.37 8.85 14.22
C GLY A 222 8.66 9.67 14.25
N ALA A 223 8.86 10.53 15.26
CA ALA A 223 10.03 11.41 15.33
C ALA A 223 11.40 10.69 15.18
N PRO A 224 11.70 9.58 15.90
CA PRO A 224 12.95 8.85 15.70
C PRO A 224 13.08 8.21 14.32
N PHE A 225 11.97 7.79 13.70
CA PHE A 225 11.98 7.16 12.37
C PHE A 225 12.26 8.18 11.28
N VAL A 226 11.60 9.34 11.34
CA VAL A 226 11.86 10.47 10.43
C VAL A 226 13.32 10.91 10.51
N ALA A 227 13.89 11.01 11.72
CA ALA A 227 15.30 11.37 11.89
C ALA A 227 16.26 10.34 11.28
N ALA A 228 15.97 9.04 11.43
CA ALA A 228 16.76 7.97 10.84
C ALA A 228 16.69 7.95 9.31
N ILE A 229 15.49 8.13 8.75
CA ILE A 229 15.25 8.21 7.30
C ILE A 229 15.97 9.43 6.72
N LYS A 230 15.84 10.60 7.36
CA LYS A 230 16.52 11.82 6.93
C LYS A 230 18.05 11.66 6.91
N LYS A 231 18.62 11.10 7.98
CA LYS A 231 20.05 10.82 8.04
C LYS A 231 20.48 9.84 6.94
N TYR A 232 19.69 8.80 6.71
CA TYR A 232 19.99 7.82 5.68
C TYR A 232 19.94 8.40 4.26
N VAL A 233 19.01 9.31 3.98
CA VAL A 233 18.94 10.04 2.70
C VAL A 233 20.15 10.97 2.53
N GLU A 234 20.56 11.68 3.58
CA GLU A 234 21.76 12.54 3.58
C GLU A 234 23.05 11.72 3.37
N ASP A 235 23.19 10.59 4.05
CA ASP A 235 24.39 9.74 4.00
C ASP A 235 24.57 8.99 2.66
N ASN A 236 23.47 8.73 1.92
CA ASN A 236 23.47 7.97 0.67
C ASN A 236 23.15 8.81 -0.57
N GLU A 237 23.06 10.14 -0.45
CA GLU A 237 22.74 11.08 -1.55
C GLU A 237 21.48 10.67 -2.36
N ILE A 238 20.48 10.11 -1.69
CA ILE A 238 19.29 9.58 -2.35
C ILE A 238 18.40 10.72 -2.81
N GLU A 239 18.20 10.87 -4.13
CA GLU A 239 17.25 11.83 -4.67
C GLU A 239 15.80 11.36 -4.45
N THR A 240 15.11 11.94 -3.47
CA THR A 240 13.70 11.60 -3.20
C THR A 240 12.75 12.40 -4.09
N ALA A 241 11.51 11.92 -4.30
CA ALA A 241 10.48 12.69 -5.01
C ALA A 241 10.19 14.05 -4.33
N ALA A 242 10.35 14.12 -3.01
CA ALA A 242 10.31 15.37 -2.25
C ALA A 242 11.49 16.29 -2.61
N ASP A 243 12.69 15.77 -2.85
CA ASP A 243 13.81 16.58 -3.34
C ASP A 243 13.56 17.11 -4.76
N VAL A 244 12.87 16.39 -5.63
CA VAL A 244 12.47 16.92 -6.95
C VAL A 244 11.44 18.05 -6.80
N ILE A 245 10.49 17.94 -5.86
CA ILE A 245 9.47 18.97 -5.60
C ILE A 245 10.06 20.17 -4.84
N ILE A 246 10.96 19.95 -3.89
CA ILE A 246 11.65 21.00 -3.14
C ILE A 246 12.68 21.68 -4.05
N LYS A 247 13.48 20.95 -4.85
CA LYS A 247 14.37 21.54 -5.87
C LYS A 247 13.57 22.31 -6.91
N SER A 248 12.43 21.83 -7.38
CA SER A 248 11.58 22.59 -8.33
C SER A 248 10.89 23.79 -7.68
N THR A 249 10.47 23.73 -6.42
CA THR A 249 9.87 24.89 -5.72
C THR A 249 10.92 25.94 -5.33
N VAL A 250 12.11 25.50 -4.90
CA VAL A 250 13.26 26.37 -4.62
C VAL A 250 13.84 26.94 -5.91
N ASN A 251 13.94 26.15 -6.99
CA ASN A 251 14.37 26.65 -8.29
C ASN A 251 13.33 27.59 -8.90
N ARG A 252 12.03 27.34 -8.76
CA ARG A 252 10.97 28.31 -9.13
C ARG A 252 11.09 29.60 -8.33
N SER A 253 11.37 29.51 -7.03
CA SER A 253 11.58 30.70 -6.19
C SER A 253 12.83 31.49 -6.59
N LYS A 254 13.93 30.79 -6.90
CA LYS A 254 15.18 31.40 -7.41
C LYS A 254 14.99 32.02 -8.79
N LEU A 255 14.26 31.33 -9.67
CA LEU A 255 13.93 31.81 -11.01
C LEU A 255 13.08 33.07 -10.93
N LYS A 256 12.06 33.10 -10.07
CA LYS A 256 11.24 34.31 -9.84
C LYS A 256 12.09 35.50 -9.37
N ILE A 257 12.95 35.29 -8.36
CA ILE A 257 13.86 36.33 -7.88
C ILE A 257 14.80 36.80 -9.00
N TYR A 258 15.33 35.87 -9.80
CA TYR A 258 16.20 36.19 -10.92
C TYR A 258 15.47 37.03 -11.97
N ILE A 259 14.27 36.61 -12.39
CA ILE A 259 13.44 37.32 -13.37
C ILE A 259 13.15 38.75 -12.89
N ILE A 260 12.70 38.93 -11.64
CA ILE A 260 12.45 40.26 -11.05
C ILE A 260 13.72 41.14 -11.13
N GLN A 261 14.87 40.62 -10.68
CA GLN A 261 16.13 41.36 -10.69
C GLN A 261 16.63 41.73 -12.08
N GLN A 262 16.40 40.89 -13.09
CA GLN A 262 16.83 41.16 -14.45
C GLN A 262 15.91 42.14 -15.17
N ILE A 263 14.60 42.06 -14.91
CA ILE A 263 13.61 43.04 -15.41
C ILE A 263 13.89 44.42 -14.79
N ASP A 264 14.21 44.50 -13.49
CA ASP A 264 14.60 45.76 -12.84
C ASP A 264 15.86 46.38 -13.46
N LYS A 265 16.78 45.54 -13.94
CA LYS A 265 17.98 45.95 -14.69
C LYS A 265 17.70 46.26 -16.16
N LYS A 266 16.44 46.16 -16.60
CA LYS A 266 16.00 46.35 -17.98
C LYS A 266 16.72 45.45 -18.98
N MET A 267 17.00 44.20 -18.58
CA MET A 267 17.55 43.22 -19.52
C MET A 267 16.48 42.75 -20.50
N ASP A 268 16.91 42.46 -21.72
CA ASP A 268 16.07 41.86 -22.74
C ASP A 268 15.50 40.49 -22.31
N LEU A 269 14.19 40.27 -22.53
CA LEU A 269 13.51 39.05 -22.09
C LEU A 269 14.05 37.79 -22.78
N THR A 270 14.45 37.88 -24.05
CA THR A 270 15.05 36.75 -24.76
C THR A 270 16.41 36.39 -24.16
N GLY A 271 17.15 37.39 -23.68
CA GLY A 271 18.39 37.22 -22.92
C GLY A 271 18.18 36.53 -21.56
N ILE A 272 17.09 36.87 -20.85
CA ILE A 272 16.71 36.25 -19.59
C ILE A 272 16.32 34.77 -19.81
N ALA A 273 15.53 34.48 -20.83
CA ALA A 273 15.13 33.10 -21.17
C ALA A 273 16.36 32.25 -21.49
N ARG A 274 17.27 32.76 -22.33
CA ARG A 274 18.50 32.06 -22.72
C ARG A 274 19.45 31.83 -21.55
N SER A 275 19.58 32.77 -20.62
CA SER A 275 20.49 32.62 -19.48
C SER A 275 20.02 31.55 -18.49
N GLN A 276 18.72 31.30 -18.42
CA GLN A 276 18.11 30.27 -17.57
C GLN A 276 17.80 28.97 -18.33
N GLY A 277 18.02 28.93 -19.65
CA GLY A 277 17.76 27.76 -20.48
C GLY A 277 16.29 27.40 -20.60
N ILE A 278 15.38 28.38 -20.47
CA ILE A 278 13.93 28.21 -20.56
C ILE A 278 13.40 28.79 -21.87
N THR A 279 12.19 28.38 -22.28
CA THR A 279 11.55 28.95 -23.46
C THR A 279 10.93 30.32 -23.16
N MET A 280 10.65 31.12 -24.19
CA MET A 280 9.94 32.39 -24.01
C MET A 280 8.54 32.18 -23.41
N ALA A 281 7.84 31.11 -23.82
CA ALA A 281 6.52 30.78 -23.27
C ALA A 281 6.59 30.50 -21.74
N ASP A 282 7.58 29.72 -21.30
CA ASP A 282 7.80 29.43 -19.87
C ASP A 282 8.17 30.70 -19.07
N LEU A 283 9.00 31.57 -19.66
CA LEU A 283 9.37 32.85 -19.05
C LEU A 283 8.13 33.74 -18.88
N MET A 284 7.27 33.82 -19.90
CA MET A 284 6.05 34.62 -19.86
C MET A 284 5.07 34.11 -18.79
N GLU A 285 4.91 32.79 -18.67
CA GLU A 285 4.07 32.19 -17.63
C GLU A 285 4.60 32.49 -16.21
N GLU A 286 5.91 32.42 -15.99
CA GLU A 286 6.51 32.80 -14.71
C GLU A 286 6.36 34.30 -14.41
N ILE A 287 6.50 35.18 -15.42
CA ILE A 287 6.26 36.62 -15.28
C ILE A 287 4.79 36.90 -14.90
N GLU A 288 3.83 36.24 -15.56
CA GLU A 288 2.40 36.35 -15.21
C GLU A 288 2.15 35.91 -13.77
N HIS A 289 2.73 34.78 -13.34
CA HIS A 289 2.65 34.33 -11.96
C HIS A 289 3.24 35.32 -10.96
N ILE A 290 4.33 36.02 -11.30
CA ILE A 290 4.90 37.06 -10.46
C ILE A 290 3.92 38.24 -10.31
N CYS A 291 3.30 38.68 -11.41
CA CYS A 291 2.30 39.75 -11.36
C CYS A 291 1.05 39.36 -10.56
N TYR A 292 0.53 38.13 -10.73
CA TYR A 292 -0.58 37.61 -9.92
C TYR A 292 -0.25 37.50 -8.43
N SER A 293 1.02 37.32 -8.08
CA SER A 293 1.45 37.32 -6.67
C SER A 293 1.49 38.71 -6.02
N GLY A 294 1.14 39.77 -6.77
CA GLY A 294 1.10 41.15 -6.28
C GLY A 294 2.40 41.94 -6.53
N THR A 295 3.37 41.37 -7.26
CA THR A 295 4.64 42.04 -7.55
C THR A 295 4.53 42.83 -8.86
N ARG A 296 4.78 44.14 -8.79
CA ARG A 296 4.79 45.00 -9.98
C ARG A 296 6.08 44.81 -10.77
N LEU A 297 5.95 44.48 -12.04
CA LEU A 297 7.06 44.35 -13.00
C LEU A 297 6.93 45.46 -14.05
N ASN A 298 8.04 46.12 -14.38
CA ASN A 298 8.06 47.15 -15.42
C ASN A 298 8.63 46.58 -16.71
N LEU A 299 7.75 46.14 -17.63
CA LEU A 299 8.12 45.63 -18.94
C LEU A 299 8.05 46.69 -20.05
N ALA A 300 7.78 47.96 -19.72
CA ALA A 300 7.57 49.01 -20.73
C ALA A 300 8.77 49.14 -21.68
N TYR A 301 9.99 48.97 -21.17
CA TYR A 301 11.22 49.06 -21.97
C TYR A 301 11.29 47.98 -23.07
N TYR A 302 10.75 46.79 -22.82
CA TYR A 302 10.77 45.69 -23.78
C TYR A 302 9.57 45.78 -24.72
N ILE A 303 8.39 46.09 -24.19
CA ILE A 303 7.14 46.20 -24.95
C ILE A 303 7.25 47.29 -26.02
N GLN A 304 7.88 48.43 -25.70
CA GLN A 304 8.13 49.51 -26.66
C GLN A 304 8.97 49.09 -27.88
N ASP A 305 9.82 48.07 -27.73
CA ASP A 305 10.70 47.59 -28.78
C ASP A 305 10.07 46.48 -29.64
N VAL A 306 9.05 45.77 -29.12
CA VAL A 306 8.47 44.58 -29.77
C VAL A 306 6.99 44.70 -30.14
N VAL A 307 6.26 45.69 -29.61
CA VAL A 307 4.84 45.93 -29.91
C VAL A 307 4.65 47.39 -30.34
N ASP A 308 4.03 47.61 -31.50
CA ASP A 308 3.72 48.96 -32.00
C ASP A 308 2.81 49.73 -31.02
N GLU A 309 2.99 51.04 -30.91
CA GLU A 309 2.25 51.90 -29.95
C GLU A 309 0.73 51.82 -30.15
N ASP A 310 0.27 51.83 -31.40
CA ASP A 310 -1.16 51.70 -31.75
C ASP A 310 -1.75 50.38 -31.23
N LYS A 311 -1.00 49.27 -31.39
CA LYS A 311 -1.42 47.95 -30.89
C LYS A 311 -1.43 47.90 -29.37
N GLN A 312 -0.46 48.55 -28.71
CA GLN A 312 -0.43 48.61 -27.25
C GLN A 312 -1.68 49.30 -26.70
N GLU A 313 -2.08 50.44 -27.28
CA GLU A 313 -3.28 51.17 -26.87
C GLU A 313 -4.53 50.30 -27.05
N GLU A 314 -4.68 49.65 -28.21
CA GLU A 314 -5.86 48.81 -28.49
C GLU A 314 -6.00 47.62 -27.53
N ILE A 315 -4.89 46.90 -27.26
CA ILE A 315 -4.90 45.80 -26.29
C ILE A 315 -5.20 46.32 -24.87
N TYR A 316 -4.67 47.48 -24.50
CA TYR A 316 -4.88 48.07 -23.18
C TYR A 316 -6.34 48.49 -22.97
N ASP A 317 -6.95 49.13 -23.97
CA ASP A 317 -8.35 49.54 -23.95
C ASP A 317 -9.30 48.35 -23.92
N TYR A 318 -8.95 47.25 -24.61
CA TYR A 318 -9.68 46.00 -24.51
C TYR A 318 -9.72 45.50 -23.05
N PHE A 319 -8.57 45.40 -22.37
CA PHE A 319 -8.53 44.91 -21.00
C PHE A 319 -9.17 45.87 -19.97
N MET A 320 -9.28 47.17 -20.27
CA MET A 320 -10.04 48.12 -19.44
C MET A 320 -11.55 47.84 -19.40
N THR A 321 -12.10 47.24 -20.47
CA THR A 321 -13.54 47.00 -20.60
C THR A 321 -13.92 45.52 -20.58
N ALA A 322 -12.96 44.62 -20.71
CA ALA A 322 -13.17 43.18 -20.74
C ALA A 322 -13.67 42.62 -19.40
N THR A 323 -14.60 41.66 -19.48
CA THR A 323 -15.12 40.95 -18.30
C THR A 323 -14.24 39.77 -17.88
N THR A 324 -13.27 39.39 -18.71
CA THR A 324 -12.33 38.29 -18.47
C THR A 324 -10.96 38.67 -18.98
N ASP A 325 -9.93 38.21 -18.28
CA ASP A 325 -8.53 38.36 -18.65
C ASP A 325 -8.01 37.18 -19.48
N ASN A 326 -8.88 36.30 -19.98
CA ASN A 326 -8.48 35.14 -20.77
C ASN A 326 -7.82 35.56 -22.10
N ILE A 327 -6.60 35.07 -22.35
CA ILE A 327 -5.78 35.44 -23.52
C ILE A 327 -6.41 34.96 -24.83
N ALA A 328 -6.91 33.72 -24.89
CA ALA A 328 -7.51 33.19 -26.11
C ALA A 328 -8.79 33.97 -26.51
N ALA A 329 -9.57 34.40 -25.52
CA ALA A 329 -10.72 35.28 -25.75
C ALA A 329 -10.28 36.67 -26.24
N ALA A 330 -9.20 37.23 -25.66
CA ALA A 330 -8.65 38.52 -26.06
C ALA A 330 -8.12 38.52 -27.50
N VAL A 331 -7.32 37.52 -27.87
CA VAL A 331 -6.78 37.36 -29.24
C VAL A 331 -7.92 37.21 -30.25
N LEU A 332 -8.97 36.46 -29.91
CA LEU A 332 -10.13 36.29 -30.80
C LEU A 332 -10.92 37.60 -30.96
N ALA A 333 -11.07 38.39 -29.90
CA ALA A 333 -11.79 39.66 -29.93
C ALA A 333 -11.02 40.78 -30.65
N LEU A 334 -9.70 40.84 -30.48
CA LEU A 334 -8.82 41.81 -31.11
C LEU A 334 -8.51 41.46 -32.57
N GLY A 335 -8.64 40.17 -32.95
CA GLY A 335 -8.38 39.68 -34.30
C GLY A 335 -7.04 38.95 -34.36
N ALA A 336 -7.10 37.62 -34.52
CA ALA A 336 -5.92 36.75 -34.52
C ALA A 336 -4.97 36.97 -35.72
N ASP A 337 -5.43 37.67 -36.76
CA ASP A 337 -4.62 38.02 -37.93
C ASP A 337 -3.76 39.28 -37.69
N ASP A 338 -4.18 40.16 -36.78
CA ASP A 338 -3.53 41.44 -36.50
C ASP A 338 -2.73 41.43 -35.18
N PHE A 339 -3.11 40.57 -34.23
CA PHE A 339 -2.51 40.45 -32.90
C PHE A 339 -2.01 39.03 -32.61
N SER A 340 -0.73 38.90 -32.31
CA SER A 340 -0.15 37.66 -31.82
C SER A 340 -0.45 37.43 -30.34
N GLU A 341 -0.49 36.17 -29.94
CA GLU A 341 -0.67 35.80 -28.54
C GLU A 341 0.41 36.40 -27.64
N GLU A 342 1.65 36.48 -28.13
CA GLU A 342 2.78 37.06 -27.38
C GLU A 342 2.59 38.56 -27.12
N GLU A 343 2.19 39.34 -28.14
CA GLU A 343 1.89 40.77 -28.01
C GLU A 343 0.78 41.00 -26.97
N VAL A 344 -0.33 40.24 -27.06
CA VAL A 344 -1.46 40.36 -26.14
C VAL A 344 -1.06 40.01 -24.71
N ARG A 345 -0.25 38.96 -24.51
CA ARG A 345 0.25 38.58 -23.18
C ARG A 345 1.15 39.66 -22.57
N LEU A 346 2.08 40.22 -23.34
CA LEU A 346 2.99 41.26 -22.84
C LEU A 346 2.24 42.52 -22.38
N VAL A 347 1.32 43.03 -23.21
CA VAL A 347 0.56 44.23 -22.87
C VAL A 347 -0.41 43.97 -21.72
N ARG A 348 -0.97 42.75 -21.63
CA ARG A 348 -1.76 42.32 -20.47
C ARG A 348 -0.96 42.33 -19.17
N ILE A 349 0.30 41.86 -19.19
CA ILE A 349 1.18 41.90 -18.01
C ILE A 349 1.43 43.35 -17.57
N LYS A 350 1.68 44.27 -18.53
CA LYS A 350 1.79 45.70 -18.27
C LYS A 350 0.50 46.25 -17.63
N PHE A 351 -0.65 45.94 -18.20
CA PHE A 351 -1.97 46.31 -17.68
C PHE A 351 -2.18 45.83 -16.24
N LEU A 352 -1.91 44.55 -15.95
CA LEU A 352 -2.04 43.98 -14.59
C LEU A 352 -1.08 44.65 -13.59
N SER A 353 0.13 45.00 -14.03
CA SER A 353 1.13 45.68 -13.20
C SER A 353 0.72 47.13 -12.85
N GLU A 354 0.00 47.80 -13.75
CA GLU A 354 -0.44 49.20 -13.61
C GLU A 354 -1.82 49.34 -12.93
N VAL A 355 -2.75 48.41 -13.17
CA VAL A 355 -4.17 48.54 -12.82
C VAL A 355 -4.60 47.59 -11.69
N ALA A 356 -4.01 46.40 -11.58
CA ALA A 356 -4.48 45.35 -10.66
C ALA A 356 -3.86 45.40 -9.25
N ASN A 357 -2.89 46.28 -8.99
CA ASN A 357 -2.26 46.46 -7.67
C ASN A 357 -2.13 47.92 -7.27
#